data_AF-Q8ELE2-F1
#
_entry.id   AF-Q8ELE2-F1
#
_cell.length_a   1.000
_cell.length_b   1.000
_cell.length_c   1.000
_cell.angle_alpha   90.00
_cell.angle_beta   90.00
_cell.angle_gamma   90.00
#
_symmetry.space_group_name_H-M   'P 1'
#
loop_
_entity.id
_entity.type
_entity.pdbx_description
1 polymer ?
#
loop_
_entity_poly.entity_id
_entity_poly.type
_entity_poly.pdbx_seq_one_letter_code
_entity_poly.pdbx_strand_id
1 'polypeptide(L)'
;MTFLPFMYGDVSEVKEIIESNRLLVDQWLFSGVMNYSFAIENKLIDHKEGSYPLLHGSSFFGTLLEAQLDRGKIYRKISIDNFKETELEKVLSFYNLQPIQYYSMPFQSHHQLDNLVNFHRKLLEENKVEIAITAVRYAYDKLKKEGYPVYRLTPSYLAIKLTIELLGERAQAHLFENRQMAIIGCKVLNTANTGDQYQFFKWKHHELNLKKSLLELTENISGSFVEEGDGLYFIFTTKGELDKEVERALYQLIDEYQVRDQISIGITIGFGENVLHAEHNVRYGLNQAKINEQSPITVVEGRYEITERLTSAREDVFNMDELKQRLADKFDKEVASPRDVMRIYVYAHKYNLQKFTAEDISRWLQSTERNGRRILAELEQANVVRKCGKVQSNQRGRPKNVYCFVEHALVNASQE
;
A
#
# COMPACT_ATOMS: atom_id res chain seq x y z
N MET A 1 -12.49 17.18 15.10
CA MET A 1 -12.62 16.98 13.64
C MET A 1 -12.49 18.34 12.98
N THR A 2 -11.59 18.47 12.02
CA THR A 2 -11.34 19.72 11.30
C THR A 2 -11.69 19.50 9.84
N PHE A 3 -12.42 20.43 9.22
CA PHE A 3 -12.77 20.34 7.81
C PHE A 3 -11.79 21.16 6.98
N LEU A 4 -11.22 20.52 5.94
CA LEU A 4 -10.39 21.18 4.93
C LEU A 4 -11.20 21.26 3.63
N PRO A 5 -11.68 22.45 3.24
CA PRO A 5 -12.48 22.59 2.04
C PRO A 5 -11.59 22.63 0.79
N PHE A 6 -11.91 21.79 -0.19
CA PHE A 6 -11.29 21.81 -1.52
C PHE A 6 -12.37 22.10 -2.57
N MET A 7 -12.22 23.22 -3.25
CA MET A 7 -13.15 23.64 -4.30
C MET A 7 -12.68 23.08 -5.65
N TYR A 8 -13.62 22.68 -6.48
CA TYR A 8 -13.36 22.21 -7.83
C TYR A 8 -14.46 22.71 -8.78
N GLY A 9 -14.10 23.01 -10.03
CA GLY A 9 -15.05 23.34 -11.09
C GLY A 9 -15.40 22.11 -11.93
N ASP A 10 -14.38 21.32 -12.26
CA ASP A 10 -14.47 20.11 -13.08
C ASP A 10 -14.02 18.86 -12.29
N VAL A 11 -14.58 17.70 -12.65
CA VAL A 11 -14.26 16.42 -11.98
C VAL A 11 -12.80 16.03 -12.18
N SER A 12 -12.16 16.43 -13.28
CA SER A 12 -10.74 16.16 -13.53
C SER A 12 -9.80 16.78 -12.48
N GLU A 13 -10.21 17.89 -11.84
CA GLU A 13 -9.43 18.56 -10.78
C GLU A 13 -9.32 17.70 -9.50
N VAL A 14 -10.24 16.73 -9.30
CA VAL A 14 -10.25 15.83 -8.14
C VAL A 14 -8.93 15.08 -8.00
N LYS A 15 -8.27 14.74 -9.12
CA LYS A 15 -6.99 14.05 -9.10
C LYS A 15 -5.90 14.88 -8.41
N GLU A 16 -5.69 16.10 -8.89
CA GLU A 16 -4.64 16.99 -8.38
C GLU A 16 -4.91 17.38 -6.92
N ILE A 17 -6.18 17.58 -6.56
CA ILE A 17 -6.61 17.87 -5.18
C ILE A 17 -6.22 16.72 -4.24
N ILE A 18 -6.50 15.47 -4.61
CA ILE A 18 -6.20 14.31 -3.76
C ILE A 18 -4.69 14.11 -3.64
N GLU A 19 -3.98 14.12 -4.77
CA GLU A 19 -2.53 13.87 -4.79
C GLU A 19 -1.75 14.92 -3.98
N SER A 20 -2.13 16.20 -4.09
CA SER A 20 -1.45 17.30 -3.39
C SER A 20 -1.72 17.36 -1.89
N ASN A 21 -2.83 16.78 -1.43
CA ASN A 21 -3.31 16.94 -0.06
C ASN A 21 -3.46 15.61 0.70
N ARG A 22 -3.07 14.47 0.11
CA ARG A 22 -3.23 13.14 0.71
C ARG A 22 -2.69 13.04 2.13
N LEU A 23 -1.52 13.64 2.38
CA LEU A 23 -0.87 13.60 3.70
C LEU A 23 -1.55 14.49 4.75
N LEU A 24 -2.47 15.37 4.35
CA LEU A 24 -3.17 16.32 5.22
C LEU A 24 -4.59 15.85 5.57
N VAL A 25 -5.08 14.78 4.95
CA VAL A 25 -6.48 14.37 5.00
C VAL A 25 -6.59 12.91 5.42
N ASP A 26 -7.18 12.67 6.59
CA ASP A 26 -7.44 11.30 7.07
C ASP A 26 -8.56 10.61 6.29
N GLN A 27 -9.58 11.38 5.88
CA GLN A 27 -10.80 10.88 5.25
C GLN A 27 -11.39 11.92 4.29
N TRP A 28 -11.79 11.48 3.10
CA TRP A 28 -12.35 12.31 2.05
C TRP A 28 -13.88 12.30 2.06
N LEU A 29 -14.48 13.49 2.20
CA LEU A 29 -15.91 13.70 2.00
C LEU A 29 -16.15 14.30 0.62
N PHE A 30 -16.70 13.51 -0.30
CA PHE A 30 -17.04 13.99 -1.64
C PHE A 30 -18.45 14.59 -1.66
N SER A 31 -18.64 15.63 -2.46
CA SER A 31 -19.93 16.31 -2.63
C SER A 31 -20.99 15.46 -3.34
N GLY A 32 -20.62 14.34 -3.96
CA GLY A 32 -21.55 13.42 -4.60
C GLY A 32 -20.87 12.24 -5.29
N VAL A 33 -21.71 11.34 -5.84
CA VAL A 33 -21.29 10.07 -6.45
C VAL A 33 -20.28 10.24 -7.58
N MET A 34 -20.42 11.30 -8.39
CA MET A 34 -19.58 11.51 -9.57
C MET A 34 -18.09 11.64 -9.22
N ASN A 35 -17.75 12.46 -8.23
CA ASN A 35 -16.37 12.67 -7.82
C ASN A 35 -15.82 11.45 -7.07
N TYR A 36 -16.66 10.83 -6.24
CA TYR A 36 -16.28 9.62 -5.52
C TYR A 36 -15.97 8.47 -6.48
N SER A 37 -16.85 8.21 -7.44
CA SER A 37 -16.65 7.19 -8.47
C SER A 37 -15.42 7.47 -9.31
N PHE A 38 -15.20 8.73 -9.72
CA PHE A 38 -13.97 9.13 -10.41
C PHE A 38 -12.72 8.80 -9.59
N ALA A 39 -12.72 9.09 -8.29
CA ALA A 39 -11.58 8.83 -7.42
C ALA A 39 -11.30 7.33 -7.24
N ILE A 40 -12.35 6.51 -7.09
CA ILE A 40 -12.21 5.04 -6.98
C ILE A 40 -11.75 4.42 -8.31
N GLU A 41 -12.36 4.79 -9.43
CA GLU A 41 -12.05 4.22 -10.75
C GLU A 41 -10.61 4.54 -11.19
N ASN A 42 -10.11 5.72 -10.83
CA ASN A 42 -8.72 6.12 -11.09
C ASN A 42 -7.74 5.68 -10.00
N LYS A 43 -8.17 4.86 -9.03
CA LYS A 43 -7.34 4.36 -7.90
C LYS A 43 -6.68 5.47 -7.10
N LEU A 44 -7.33 6.63 -7.01
CA LEU A 44 -6.85 7.78 -6.24
C LEU A 44 -7.08 7.57 -4.75
N ILE A 45 -8.11 6.81 -4.37
CA ILE A 45 -8.40 6.41 -3.00
C ILE A 45 -8.96 4.98 -2.96
N ASP A 46 -8.98 4.38 -1.78
CA ASP A 46 -9.76 3.18 -1.51
C ASP A 46 -11.16 3.49 -0.90
N HIS A 47 -11.99 2.47 -0.72
CA HIS A 47 -13.34 2.61 -0.14
C HIS A 47 -13.36 2.96 1.36
N LYS A 48 -12.23 2.82 2.06
CA LYS A 48 -12.06 3.16 3.49
C LYS A 48 -11.56 4.60 3.66
N GLU A 49 -10.94 5.20 2.65
CA GLU A 49 -10.36 6.54 2.66
C GLU A 49 -11.37 7.65 2.36
N GLY A 50 -12.59 7.33 1.91
CA GLY A 50 -13.59 8.37 1.66
C GLY A 50 -15.00 7.85 1.43
N SER A 51 -15.93 8.80 1.40
CA SER A 51 -17.36 8.55 1.16
C SER A 51 -18.07 9.82 0.69
N TYR A 52 -19.34 9.68 0.34
CA TYR A 52 -20.22 10.77 -0.06
C TYR A 52 -21.63 10.56 0.52
N PRO A 53 -22.39 11.64 0.76
CA PRO A 53 -23.77 11.51 1.20
C PRO A 53 -24.65 10.92 0.11
N LEU A 54 -25.33 9.82 0.42
CA LEU A 54 -26.25 9.15 -0.49
C LEU A 54 -27.56 9.93 -0.64
N LEU A 55 -28.15 9.81 -1.83
CA LEU A 55 -29.51 10.28 -2.08
C LEU A 55 -30.49 9.18 -1.65
N HIS A 56 -31.38 9.51 -0.71
CA HIS A 56 -32.41 8.61 -0.21
C HIS A 56 -33.80 9.10 -0.61
N GLY A 57 -34.82 8.25 -0.42
CA GLY A 57 -36.22 8.61 -0.69
C GLY A 57 -36.68 9.89 0.04
N SER A 58 -36.12 10.18 1.22
CA SER A 58 -36.39 11.42 1.94
C SER A 58 -35.95 12.68 1.19
N SER A 59 -34.80 12.65 0.50
CA SER A 59 -34.36 13.73 -0.39
C SER A 59 -35.34 13.92 -1.53
N PHE A 60 -35.75 12.82 -2.16
CA PHE A 60 -36.73 12.85 -3.25
C PHE A 60 -38.07 13.45 -2.79
N PHE A 61 -38.61 12.98 -1.66
CA PHE A 61 -39.87 13.50 -1.11
C PHE A 61 -39.78 14.97 -0.72
N GLY A 62 -38.68 15.38 -0.10
CA GLY A 62 -38.43 16.78 0.24
C GLY A 62 -38.45 17.66 -1.01
N THR A 63 -37.71 17.29 -2.05
CA THR A 63 -37.64 18.04 -3.30
C THR A 63 -38.98 18.05 -4.05
N LEU A 64 -39.71 16.93 -4.07
CA LEU A 64 -41.03 16.90 -4.70
C LEU A 64 -42.04 17.77 -3.93
N LEU A 65 -42.03 17.72 -2.60
CA LEU A 65 -42.90 18.56 -1.77
C LEU A 65 -42.58 20.04 -1.94
N GLU A 66 -41.31 20.41 -1.96
CA GLU A 66 -40.84 21.77 -2.27
C GLU A 66 -41.38 22.22 -3.63
N ALA A 67 -41.24 21.39 -4.67
CA ALA A 67 -41.74 21.70 -6.00
C ALA A 67 -43.25 21.95 -6.01
N GLN A 68 -44.01 21.11 -5.30
CA GLN A 68 -45.45 21.26 -5.21
C GLN A 68 -45.87 22.54 -4.48
N LEU A 69 -45.12 22.93 -3.44
CA LEU A 69 -45.38 24.15 -2.66
C LEU A 69 -45.02 25.41 -3.45
N ASP A 70 -43.91 25.41 -4.22
CA ASP A 70 -43.48 26.55 -5.06
C ASP A 70 -44.60 27.00 -6.02
N ARG A 71 -45.39 26.05 -6.54
CA ARG A 71 -46.41 26.32 -7.57
C ARG A 71 -47.84 26.04 -7.13
N GLY A 72 -48.05 25.61 -5.89
CA GLY A 72 -49.37 25.20 -5.39
C GLY A 72 -50.02 24.10 -6.24
N LYS A 73 -49.21 23.24 -6.88
CA LYS A 73 -49.64 22.25 -7.87
C LYS A 73 -49.09 20.87 -7.51
N ILE A 74 -49.93 19.83 -7.60
CA ILE A 74 -49.48 18.44 -7.46
C ILE A 74 -48.85 18.00 -8.78
N TYR A 75 -47.56 17.67 -8.75
CA TYR A 75 -46.85 17.11 -9.89
C TYR A 75 -46.90 15.60 -9.85
N ARG A 76 -47.29 14.98 -10.97
CA ARG A 76 -47.40 13.53 -11.08
C ARG A 76 -46.49 12.94 -12.14
N LYS A 77 -46.02 13.74 -13.10
CA LYS A 77 -45.09 13.26 -14.13
C LYS A 77 -43.75 13.95 -13.95
N ILE A 78 -42.71 13.19 -13.64
CA ILE A 78 -41.39 13.74 -13.31
C ILE A 78 -40.29 13.06 -14.12
N SER A 79 -39.21 13.78 -14.35
CA SER A 79 -37.93 13.19 -14.76
C SER A 79 -36.94 13.33 -13.61
N ILE A 80 -36.15 12.28 -13.36
CA ILE A 80 -35.19 12.24 -12.26
C ILE A 80 -33.87 11.61 -12.69
N ASP A 81 -32.76 12.03 -12.10
CA ASP A 81 -31.45 11.46 -12.36
C ASP A 81 -30.71 11.00 -11.10
N ASN A 82 -29.64 10.21 -11.31
CA ASN A 82 -28.72 9.70 -10.28
C ASN A 82 -29.43 8.99 -9.10
N PHE A 83 -30.62 8.47 -9.36
CA PHE A 83 -31.42 7.71 -8.42
C PHE A 83 -31.73 6.35 -9.05
N LYS A 84 -31.33 5.27 -8.38
CA LYS A 84 -31.55 3.91 -8.91
C LYS A 84 -33.04 3.64 -9.03
N GLU A 85 -33.47 3.08 -10.15
CA GLU A 85 -34.89 2.73 -10.38
C GLU A 85 -35.43 1.84 -9.27
N THR A 86 -34.65 0.84 -8.82
CA THR A 86 -35.02 -0.03 -7.69
C THR A 86 -35.29 0.73 -6.40
N GLU A 87 -34.60 1.85 -6.15
CA GLU A 87 -34.85 2.68 -4.97
C GLU A 87 -36.09 3.54 -5.16
N LEU A 88 -36.33 4.08 -6.36
CA LEU A 88 -37.56 4.80 -6.70
C LEU A 88 -38.79 3.90 -6.57
N GLU A 89 -38.71 2.67 -7.09
CA GLU A 89 -39.79 1.68 -6.99
C GLU A 89 -40.13 1.37 -5.54
N LYS A 90 -39.13 1.09 -4.69
CA LYS A 90 -39.33 0.90 -3.25
C LYS A 90 -39.99 2.13 -2.62
N VAL A 91 -39.46 3.31 -2.90
CA VAL A 91 -39.98 4.57 -2.36
C VAL A 91 -41.43 4.80 -2.78
N LEU A 92 -41.81 4.45 -4.01
CA LEU A 92 -43.19 4.57 -4.49
C LEU A 92 -44.10 3.42 -4.04
N SER A 93 -43.56 2.25 -3.66
CA SER A 93 -44.35 1.11 -3.18
C SER A 93 -44.62 1.17 -1.67
N PHE A 94 -43.67 1.64 -0.87
CA PHE A 94 -43.81 1.78 0.58
C PHE A 94 -44.82 2.87 0.98
N TYR A 95 -44.95 3.90 0.16
CA TYR A 95 -45.92 4.98 0.33
C TYR A 95 -46.88 4.91 -0.85
N ASN A 96 -48.20 5.04 -0.66
CA ASN A 96 -49.21 4.84 -1.72
C ASN A 96 -49.16 5.94 -2.82
N LEU A 97 -48.06 5.99 -3.57
CA LEU A 97 -47.64 7.03 -4.51
C LEU A 97 -47.56 6.51 -5.94
N GLN A 98 -48.16 5.36 -6.21
CA GLN A 98 -48.31 4.75 -7.53
C GLN A 98 -48.86 5.68 -8.62
N PRO A 99 -49.66 6.75 -8.31
CA PRO A 99 -50.04 7.73 -9.32
C PRO A 99 -48.89 8.58 -9.88
N ILE A 100 -47.69 8.57 -9.29
CA ILE A 100 -46.51 9.29 -9.79
C ILE A 100 -45.86 8.47 -10.91
N GLN A 101 -45.83 9.03 -12.11
CA GLN A 101 -45.10 8.52 -13.27
C GLN A 101 -43.72 9.19 -13.31
N TYR A 102 -42.69 8.39 -13.56
CA TYR A 102 -41.32 8.91 -13.61
C TYR A 102 -40.55 8.36 -14.82
N TYR A 103 -39.57 9.14 -15.27
CA TYR A 103 -38.49 8.71 -16.14
C TYR A 103 -37.18 8.88 -15.39
N SER A 104 -36.39 7.81 -15.26
CA SER A 104 -35.12 7.85 -14.55
C SER A 104 -33.95 7.80 -15.53
N MET A 105 -32.91 8.59 -15.25
CA MET A 105 -31.57 8.42 -15.85
C MET A 105 -30.58 8.10 -14.72
N PRO A 106 -30.30 6.82 -14.44
CA PRO A 106 -29.37 6.42 -13.39
C PRO A 106 -27.96 6.96 -13.66
N PHE A 107 -27.18 7.14 -12.59
CA PHE A 107 -25.78 7.55 -12.72
C PHE A 107 -24.97 6.52 -13.51
N GLN A 108 -24.22 6.99 -14.50
CA GLN A 108 -23.17 6.23 -15.17
C GLN A 108 -21.92 7.10 -15.31
N SER A 109 -20.75 6.54 -14.95
CA SER A 109 -19.49 7.29 -14.82
C SER A 109 -19.04 8.00 -16.11
N HIS A 110 -19.48 7.52 -17.27
CA HIS A 110 -19.04 7.99 -18.59
C HIS A 110 -20.06 8.89 -19.30
N HIS A 111 -21.16 9.24 -18.65
CA HIS A 111 -22.16 10.12 -19.28
C HIS A 111 -21.66 11.55 -19.38
N GLN A 112 -21.67 12.10 -20.59
CA GLN A 112 -21.49 13.53 -20.80
C GLN A 112 -22.63 14.31 -20.13
N LEU A 113 -22.27 15.36 -19.39
CA LEU A 113 -23.23 16.21 -18.66
C LEU A 113 -24.32 16.79 -19.57
N ASP A 114 -24.02 17.03 -20.85
CA ASP A 114 -25.01 17.51 -21.80
C ASP A 114 -26.06 16.47 -22.20
N ASN A 115 -25.73 15.17 -22.16
CA ASN A 115 -26.72 14.11 -22.39
C ASN A 115 -27.79 14.11 -21.30
N LEU A 116 -27.37 14.34 -20.05
CA LEU A 116 -28.28 14.45 -18.91
C LEU A 116 -29.22 15.66 -19.05
N VAL A 117 -28.68 16.80 -19.46
CA VAL A 117 -29.48 18.00 -19.74
C VAL A 117 -30.49 17.72 -20.86
N ASN A 118 -30.04 17.10 -21.95
CA ASN A 118 -30.89 16.77 -23.10
C ASN A 118 -32.00 15.78 -22.73
N PHE A 119 -31.72 14.81 -21.85
CA PHE A 119 -32.71 13.87 -21.32
C PHE A 119 -33.88 14.60 -20.66
N HIS A 120 -33.60 15.47 -19.68
CA HIS A 120 -34.62 16.24 -19.00
C HIS A 120 -35.33 17.22 -19.94
N ARG A 121 -34.57 17.95 -20.78
CA ARG A 121 -35.13 18.95 -21.70
C ARG A 121 -36.14 18.31 -22.65
N LYS A 122 -35.76 17.21 -23.31
CA LYS A 122 -36.62 16.52 -24.28
C LYS A 122 -37.93 16.06 -23.65
N LEU A 123 -37.89 15.50 -22.43
CA LEU A 123 -39.10 15.06 -21.73
C LEU A 123 -40.04 16.21 -21.37
N LEU A 124 -39.48 17.38 -21.03
CA LEU A 124 -40.23 18.60 -20.74
C LEU A 124 -40.85 19.20 -22.01
N GLU A 125 -40.07 19.31 -23.09
CA GLU A 125 -40.53 19.84 -24.39
C GLU A 125 -41.63 18.97 -25.00
N GLU A 126 -41.52 17.65 -24.88
CA GLU A 126 -42.52 16.68 -25.35
C GLU A 126 -43.74 16.58 -24.41
N ASN A 127 -43.79 17.35 -23.32
CA ASN A 127 -44.84 17.31 -22.28
C ASN A 127 -45.05 15.91 -21.66
N LYS A 128 -44.00 15.06 -21.68
CA LYS A 128 -44.01 13.75 -21.02
C LYS A 128 -43.89 13.89 -19.50
N VAL A 129 -43.22 14.93 -19.04
CA VAL A 129 -43.05 15.28 -17.63
C VAL A 129 -43.41 16.73 -17.38
N GLU A 130 -43.79 17.05 -16.15
CA GLU A 130 -44.16 18.40 -15.73
C GLU A 130 -43.00 19.14 -15.07
N ILE A 131 -42.07 18.40 -14.45
CA ILE A 131 -40.88 18.92 -13.78
C ILE A 131 -39.68 17.99 -13.99
N ALA A 132 -38.48 18.57 -13.86
CA ALA A 132 -37.22 17.84 -13.77
C ALA A 132 -36.62 17.93 -12.36
N ILE A 133 -36.12 16.82 -11.84
CA ILE A 133 -35.45 16.72 -10.54
C ILE A 133 -34.03 16.19 -10.81
N THR A 134 -33.01 17.00 -10.54
CA THR A 134 -31.61 16.64 -10.89
C THR A 134 -30.66 16.73 -9.71
N ALA A 135 -29.85 15.69 -9.55
CA ALA A 135 -28.75 15.56 -8.61
C ALA A 135 -27.46 16.24 -9.10
N VAL A 136 -27.45 16.80 -10.32
CA VAL A 136 -26.28 17.41 -10.94
C VAL A 136 -26.43 18.92 -11.04
N ARG A 137 -25.49 19.66 -10.44
CA ARG A 137 -25.54 21.13 -10.38
C ARG A 137 -25.52 21.78 -11.76
N TYR A 138 -24.67 21.28 -12.66
CA TYR A 138 -24.59 21.76 -14.04
C TYR A 138 -25.94 21.65 -14.77
N ALA A 139 -26.62 20.51 -14.65
CA ALA A 139 -27.91 20.30 -15.31
C ALA A 139 -29.01 21.20 -14.72
N TYR A 140 -29.04 21.36 -13.39
CA TYR A 140 -29.93 22.29 -12.71
C TYR A 140 -29.74 23.72 -13.21
N ASP A 141 -28.52 24.24 -13.17
CA ASP A 141 -28.22 25.63 -13.53
C ASP A 141 -28.55 25.91 -15.00
N LYS A 142 -28.27 24.96 -15.90
CA LYS A 142 -28.55 25.09 -17.34
C LYS A 142 -30.06 25.10 -17.64
N LEU A 143 -30.80 24.11 -17.15
CA LEU A 143 -32.26 24.03 -17.35
C LEU A 143 -33.00 25.19 -16.68
N LYS A 144 -32.53 25.65 -15.52
CA LYS A 144 -33.13 26.80 -14.81
C LYS A 144 -32.95 28.09 -15.59
N LYS A 145 -31.76 28.32 -16.17
CA LYS A 145 -31.49 29.48 -17.05
C LYS A 145 -32.34 29.46 -18.32
N GLU A 146 -32.62 28.27 -18.85
CA GLU A 146 -33.51 28.08 -20.01
C GLU A 146 -35.01 28.24 -19.66
N GLY A 147 -35.35 28.44 -18.38
CA GLY A 147 -36.72 28.72 -17.93
C GLY A 147 -37.56 27.47 -17.62
N TYR A 148 -36.95 26.28 -17.64
CA TYR A 148 -37.67 25.03 -17.33
C TYR A 148 -37.95 24.87 -15.83
N PRO A 149 -39.03 24.15 -15.46
CA PRO A 149 -39.36 23.84 -14.07
C PRO A 149 -38.47 22.71 -13.54
N VAL A 150 -37.27 23.09 -13.10
CA VAL A 150 -36.25 22.19 -12.56
C VAL A 150 -35.99 22.42 -11.08
N TYR A 151 -35.78 21.33 -10.34
CA TYR A 151 -35.49 21.32 -8.90
C TYR A 151 -34.21 20.54 -8.61
N ARG A 152 -33.44 20.99 -7.63
CA ARG A 152 -32.15 20.40 -7.27
C ARG A 152 -32.37 19.30 -6.22
N LEU A 153 -32.00 18.08 -6.55
CA LEU A 153 -31.98 16.96 -5.61
C LEU A 153 -30.68 16.97 -4.80
N THR A 154 -30.77 17.30 -3.51
CA THR A 154 -29.62 17.30 -2.59
C THR A 154 -29.77 16.23 -1.51
N PRO A 155 -28.66 15.67 -1.00
CA PRO A 155 -28.69 14.80 0.16
C PRO A 155 -29.38 15.50 1.34
N SER A 156 -30.15 14.75 2.11
CA SER A 156 -30.79 15.28 3.32
C SER A 156 -29.74 15.63 4.39
N TYR A 157 -30.10 16.52 5.32
CA TYR A 157 -29.25 16.83 6.48
C TYR A 157 -28.81 15.56 7.22
N LEU A 158 -29.71 14.59 7.39
CA LEU A 158 -29.41 13.33 8.05
C LEU A 158 -28.38 12.50 7.27
N ALA A 159 -28.50 12.43 5.94
CA ALA A 159 -27.52 11.72 5.10
C ALA A 159 -26.13 12.35 5.23
N ILE A 160 -26.04 13.68 5.16
CA ILE A 160 -24.77 14.42 5.32
C ILE A 160 -24.18 14.16 6.71
N LYS A 161 -25.01 14.27 7.76
CA LYS A 161 -24.60 14.05 9.14
C LYS A 161 -24.06 12.63 9.34
N LEU A 162 -24.79 11.61 8.90
CA LEU A 162 -24.37 10.21 9.04
C LEU A 162 -23.08 9.91 8.26
N THR A 163 -22.90 10.50 7.07
CA THR A 163 -21.64 10.34 6.33
C THR A 163 -20.48 11.00 7.07
N ILE A 164 -20.66 12.19 7.64
CA ILE A 164 -19.62 12.85 8.45
C ILE A 164 -19.29 12.02 9.68
N GLU A 165 -20.29 11.51 10.40
CA GLU A 165 -20.09 10.64 11.56
C GLU A 165 -19.32 9.38 11.17
N LEU A 166 -19.72 8.70 10.09
CA LEU A 166 -19.01 7.53 9.55
C LEU A 166 -17.53 7.83 9.26
N LEU A 167 -17.24 8.94 8.58
CA LEU A 167 -15.87 9.32 8.27
C LEU A 167 -15.09 9.68 9.54
N GLY A 168 -15.73 10.35 10.51
CA GLY A 168 -15.13 10.64 11.81
C GLY A 168 -14.74 9.37 12.57
N GLU A 169 -15.62 8.38 12.62
CA GLU A 169 -15.35 7.07 13.24
C GLU A 169 -14.22 6.32 12.52
N ARG A 170 -14.19 6.34 11.18
CA ARG A 170 -13.10 5.73 10.40
C ARG A 170 -11.75 6.39 10.66
N ALA A 171 -11.70 7.71 10.70
CA ALA A 171 -10.46 8.44 11.01
C ALA A 171 -9.95 8.09 12.41
N GLN A 172 -10.85 8.01 13.40
CA GLN A 172 -10.49 7.59 14.75
C GLN A 172 -10.01 6.14 14.79
N ALA A 173 -10.73 5.21 14.14
CA ALA A 173 -10.35 3.81 14.08
C ALA A 173 -8.94 3.63 13.48
N HIS A 174 -8.62 4.32 12.39
CA HIS A 174 -7.30 4.29 11.78
C HIS A 174 -6.21 4.83 12.73
N LEU A 175 -6.48 5.93 13.44
CA LEU A 175 -5.55 6.46 14.46
C LEU A 175 -5.35 5.48 15.63
N PHE A 176 -6.39 4.77 16.05
CA PHE A 176 -6.30 3.74 17.09
C PHE A 176 -5.52 2.52 16.62
N GLU A 177 -5.75 2.06 15.38
CA GLU A 177 -4.96 0.98 14.76
C GLU A 177 -3.48 1.33 14.74
N ASN A 178 -3.10 2.55 14.33
CA ASN A 178 -1.70 2.97 14.31
C ASN A 178 -1.06 3.04 15.70
N ARG A 179 -1.85 3.27 16.76
CA ARG A 179 -1.39 3.28 18.15
C ARG A 179 -1.35 1.90 18.80
N GLN A 180 -1.86 0.87 18.13
CA GLN A 180 -1.83 -0.50 18.63
C GLN A 180 -0.39 -0.93 18.92
N MET A 181 -0.18 -1.66 20.01
CA MET A 181 1.15 -2.15 20.36
C MET A 181 1.61 -3.17 19.31
N ALA A 182 2.86 -3.02 18.89
CA ALA A 182 3.53 -3.96 18.00
C ALA A 182 4.86 -4.37 18.62
N ILE A 183 5.19 -5.66 18.55
CA ILE A 183 6.49 -6.16 18.98
C ILE A 183 7.08 -6.98 17.84
N ILE A 184 8.34 -6.70 17.51
CA ILE A 184 9.14 -7.54 16.62
C ILE A 184 9.99 -8.45 17.51
N GLY A 185 9.77 -9.75 17.46
CA GLY A 185 10.65 -10.76 18.02
C GLY A 185 11.63 -11.27 16.98
N CYS A 186 12.90 -11.29 17.30
CA CYS A 186 13.98 -11.83 16.48
C CYS A 186 14.66 -12.95 17.25
N LYS A 187 14.65 -14.17 16.71
CA LYS A 187 15.28 -15.35 17.32
C LYS A 187 16.31 -15.95 16.39
N VAL A 188 17.52 -16.16 16.90
CA VAL A 188 18.51 -16.95 16.18
C VAL A 188 18.18 -18.44 16.31
N LEU A 189 18.06 -19.14 15.17
CA LEU A 189 17.61 -20.53 15.09
C LEU A 189 18.77 -21.53 15.11
N ASN A 190 19.95 -21.13 14.62
CA ASN A 190 21.15 -21.97 14.63
C ASN A 190 21.98 -21.70 15.88
N THR A 191 21.75 -22.46 16.95
CA THR A 191 22.71 -22.54 18.06
C THR A 191 23.78 -23.56 17.67
N ALA A 192 24.93 -23.07 17.20
CA ALA A 192 26.08 -23.94 16.98
C ALA A 192 26.42 -24.67 18.29
N ASN A 193 26.58 -25.99 18.25
CA ASN A 193 27.15 -26.77 19.35
C ASN A 193 28.58 -26.26 19.61
N THR A 194 28.73 -25.39 20.61
CA THR A 194 30.00 -24.76 20.99
C THR A 194 30.90 -25.76 21.70
N GLY A 195 31.55 -26.64 20.94
CA GLY A 195 32.64 -27.50 21.42
C GLY A 195 34.02 -26.85 21.31
N ASP A 196 34.19 -25.88 20.39
CA ASP A 196 35.49 -25.23 20.09
C ASP A 196 35.51 -23.76 20.53
N GLN A 197 36.56 -23.35 21.28
CA GLN A 197 36.75 -21.97 21.74
C GLN A 197 36.80 -20.95 20.58
N TYR A 198 37.31 -21.35 19.41
CA TYR A 198 37.34 -20.52 18.21
C TYR A 198 35.93 -20.21 17.67
N GLN A 199 34.99 -21.15 17.81
CA GLN A 199 33.60 -20.94 17.39
C GLN A 199 32.84 -20.03 18.37
N PHE A 200 33.21 -20.03 19.66
CA PHE A 200 32.59 -19.16 20.67
C PHE A 200 32.84 -17.66 20.38
N PHE A 201 34.10 -17.25 20.15
CA PHE A 201 34.39 -15.84 19.85
C PHE A 201 33.77 -15.39 18.55
N LYS A 202 33.77 -16.26 17.52
CA LYS A 202 33.09 -15.97 16.25
C LYS A 202 31.59 -15.76 16.44
N TRP A 203 30.93 -16.62 17.21
CA TRP A 203 29.53 -16.46 17.57
C TRP A 203 29.27 -15.12 18.29
N LYS A 204 30.10 -14.76 19.27
CA LYS A 204 29.99 -13.48 19.97
C LYS A 204 30.14 -12.26 19.06
N HIS A 205 31.01 -12.33 18.05
CA HIS A 205 31.08 -11.28 17.04
C HIS A 205 29.80 -11.19 16.18
N HIS A 206 29.22 -12.32 15.79
CA HIS A 206 27.96 -12.32 15.04
C HIS A 206 26.79 -11.79 15.88
N GLU A 207 26.71 -12.18 17.16
CA GLU A 207 25.73 -11.68 18.12
C GLU A 207 25.79 -10.16 18.26
N LEU A 208 27.00 -9.60 18.41
CA LEU A 208 27.21 -8.15 18.47
C LEU A 208 26.80 -7.43 17.18
N ASN A 209 27.11 -8.02 16.02
CA ASN A 209 26.71 -7.45 14.73
C ASN A 209 25.18 -7.46 14.58
N LEU A 210 24.53 -8.57 14.95
CA LEU A 210 23.06 -8.67 14.88
C LEU A 210 22.41 -7.66 15.80
N LYS A 211 22.88 -7.56 17.04
CA LYS A 211 22.43 -6.55 18.00
C LYS A 211 22.58 -5.14 17.44
N LYS A 212 23.71 -4.82 16.80
CA LYS A 212 23.91 -3.52 16.16
C LYS A 212 22.85 -3.27 15.07
N SER A 213 22.61 -4.23 14.18
CA SER A 213 21.61 -4.08 13.12
C SER A 213 20.18 -3.95 13.66
N LEU A 214 19.84 -4.65 14.74
CA LEU A 214 18.54 -4.52 15.41
C LEU A 214 18.39 -3.18 16.13
N LEU A 215 19.46 -2.62 16.70
CA LEU A 215 19.45 -1.27 17.27
C LEU A 215 19.25 -0.20 16.19
N GLU A 216 19.93 -0.30 15.05
CA GLU A 216 19.72 0.60 13.90
C GLU A 216 18.25 0.54 13.42
N LEU A 217 17.67 -0.65 13.35
CA LEU A 217 16.24 -0.81 13.05
C LEU A 217 15.34 -0.19 14.12
N THR A 218 15.67 -0.39 15.40
CA THR A 218 14.93 0.15 16.54
C THR A 218 14.87 1.68 16.50
N GLU A 219 15.99 2.33 16.17
CA GLU A 219 16.08 3.78 16.02
C GLU A 219 15.18 4.29 14.88
N ASN A 220 15.13 3.56 13.76
CA ASN A 220 14.32 3.94 12.60
C ASN A 220 12.80 3.85 12.85
N ILE A 221 12.35 2.98 13.76
CA ILE A 221 10.92 2.74 14.03
C ILE A 221 10.47 3.30 15.39
N SER A 222 11.21 4.28 15.91
CA SER A 222 10.95 4.92 17.20
C SER A 222 10.74 3.91 18.35
N GLY A 223 11.45 2.79 18.30
CA GLY A 223 11.20 1.63 19.16
C GLY A 223 12.03 1.59 20.44
N SER A 224 11.78 0.57 21.26
CA SER A 224 12.58 0.20 22.43
C SER A 224 13.11 -1.23 22.29
N PHE A 225 14.41 -1.41 22.47
CA PHE A 225 15.09 -2.69 22.29
C PHE A 225 15.32 -3.42 23.62
N VAL A 226 14.97 -4.70 23.68
CA VAL A 226 15.22 -5.58 24.81
C VAL A 226 15.88 -6.86 24.35
N GLU A 227 16.94 -7.26 25.04
CA GLU A 227 17.61 -8.54 24.87
C GLU A 227 17.18 -9.47 26.01
N GLU A 228 16.55 -10.60 25.69
CA GLU A 228 16.08 -11.57 26.69
C GLU A 228 17.14 -12.64 26.99
N GLY A 229 18.05 -12.90 26.04
CA GLY A 229 19.09 -13.94 26.13
C GLY A 229 18.90 -15.04 25.08
N ASP A 230 19.84 -15.98 25.00
CA ASP A 230 19.82 -17.13 24.07
C ASP A 230 19.52 -16.76 22.59
N GLY A 231 19.99 -15.58 22.15
CA GLY A 231 19.77 -15.09 20.79
C GLY A 231 18.32 -14.64 20.51
N LEU A 232 17.54 -14.34 21.54
CA LEU A 232 16.19 -13.77 21.46
C LEU A 232 16.19 -12.28 21.81
N TYR A 233 15.61 -11.50 20.91
CA TYR A 233 15.53 -10.05 20.99
C TYR A 233 14.10 -9.59 20.73
N PHE A 234 13.69 -8.52 21.40
CA PHE A 234 12.42 -7.84 21.18
C PHE A 234 12.63 -6.37 20.85
N ILE A 235 11.85 -5.87 19.90
CA ILE A 235 11.71 -4.44 19.61
C ILE A 235 10.26 -4.07 19.83
N PHE A 236 10.00 -3.22 20.82
CA PHE A 236 8.68 -2.71 21.16
C PHE A 236 8.45 -1.42 20.37
N THR A 237 7.32 -1.33 19.69
CA THR A 237 6.92 -0.15 18.91
C THR A 237 5.39 -0.11 18.79
N THR A 238 4.87 0.69 17.87
CA THR A 238 3.45 0.76 17.52
C THR A 238 3.24 0.36 16.07
N LYS A 239 2.04 -0.12 15.74
CA LYS A 239 1.70 -0.58 14.39
C LYS A 239 1.92 0.50 13.32
N GLY A 240 1.71 1.77 13.65
CA GLY A 240 1.93 2.90 12.74
C GLY A 240 3.39 3.10 12.32
N GLU A 241 4.36 2.61 13.09
CA GLU A 241 5.79 2.67 12.74
C GLU A 241 6.21 1.47 11.86
N LEU A 242 5.33 0.49 11.63
CA LEU A 242 5.60 -0.70 10.84
C LEU A 242 5.00 -0.58 9.43
N ASP A 243 5.74 0.08 8.55
CA ASP A 243 5.39 0.20 7.15
C ASP A 243 6.07 -0.86 6.26
N LYS A 244 5.89 -0.71 4.94
CA LYS A 244 6.50 -1.61 3.94
C LYS A 244 8.02 -1.48 3.87
N GLU A 245 8.60 -0.33 4.25
CA GLU A 245 10.04 -0.13 4.24
C GLU A 245 10.70 -0.89 5.39
N VAL A 246 10.09 -0.85 6.58
CA VAL A 246 10.51 -1.62 7.75
C VAL A 246 10.44 -3.12 7.47
N GLU A 247 9.34 -3.58 6.86
CA GLU A 247 9.19 -4.98 6.47
C GLU A 247 10.30 -5.41 5.49
N ARG A 248 10.62 -4.56 4.50
CA ARG A 248 11.74 -4.80 3.57
C ARG A 248 13.08 -4.86 4.28
N ALA A 249 13.34 -3.97 5.25
CA ALA A 249 14.56 -3.97 6.04
C ALA A 249 14.72 -5.26 6.88
N LEU A 250 13.62 -5.78 7.43
CA LEU A 250 13.61 -7.06 8.15
C LEU A 250 13.98 -8.24 7.24
N TYR A 251 13.44 -8.31 6.02
CA TYR A 251 13.85 -9.34 5.06
C TYR A 251 15.32 -9.23 4.68
N GLN A 252 15.81 -8.01 4.40
CA GLN A 252 17.23 -7.77 4.08
C GLN A 252 18.15 -8.21 5.23
N LEU A 253 17.75 -7.95 6.47
CA LEU A 253 18.46 -8.41 7.66
C LEU A 253 18.59 -9.94 7.65
N ILE A 254 17.48 -10.66 7.47
CA ILE A 254 17.46 -12.13 7.49
C ILE A 254 18.37 -12.70 6.40
N ASP A 255 18.25 -12.20 5.17
CA ASP A 255 19.05 -12.65 4.05
C ASP A 255 20.54 -12.34 4.25
N GLU A 256 20.88 -11.16 4.79
CA GLU A 256 22.28 -10.80 5.07
C GLU A 256 22.94 -11.80 6.02
N TYR A 257 22.32 -12.08 7.16
CA TYR A 257 22.88 -12.97 8.18
C TYR A 257 22.91 -14.43 7.71
N GLN A 258 21.92 -14.87 6.94
CA GLN A 258 21.93 -16.22 6.38
C GLN A 258 23.09 -16.42 5.40
N VAL A 259 23.39 -15.42 4.59
CA VAL A 259 24.37 -15.53 3.49
C VAL A 259 25.79 -15.29 3.95
N ARG A 260 25.98 -14.20 4.71
CA ARG A 260 27.27 -13.78 5.25
C ARG A 260 27.74 -14.76 6.33
N ASP A 261 26.85 -15.07 7.27
CA ASP A 261 27.22 -15.69 8.53
C ASP A 261 26.70 -17.14 8.70
N GLN A 262 25.85 -17.63 7.79
CA GLN A 262 25.14 -18.93 7.93
C GLN A 262 24.27 -18.99 9.20
N ILE A 263 23.74 -17.84 9.60
CA ILE A 263 22.88 -17.69 10.77
C ILE A 263 21.45 -17.60 10.29
N SER A 264 20.67 -18.63 10.61
CA SER A 264 19.23 -18.62 10.42
C SER A 264 18.57 -17.74 11.48
N ILE A 265 17.78 -16.75 11.05
CA ILE A 265 17.01 -15.86 11.92
C ILE A 265 15.53 -16.07 11.63
N GLY A 266 14.74 -16.26 12.68
CA GLY A 266 13.28 -16.20 12.62
C GLY A 266 12.79 -14.88 13.17
N ILE A 267 11.89 -14.21 12.45
CA ILE A 267 11.28 -12.96 12.89
C ILE A 267 9.77 -13.15 13.02
N THR A 268 9.19 -12.64 14.11
CA THR A 268 7.74 -12.57 14.29
C THR A 268 7.33 -11.16 14.68
N ILE A 269 6.30 -10.63 14.01
CA ILE A 269 5.64 -9.37 14.38
C ILE A 269 4.32 -9.73 15.08
N GLY A 270 4.20 -9.38 16.35
CA GLY A 270 2.97 -9.56 17.12
C GLY A 270 2.28 -8.22 17.37
N PHE A 271 1.02 -8.12 16.97
CA PHE A 271 0.16 -6.98 17.28
C PHE A 271 -0.71 -7.29 18.50
N GLY A 272 -0.97 -6.28 19.34
CA GLY A 272 -1.79 -6.47 20.53
C GLY A 272 -2.37 -5.18 21.07
N GLU A 273 -3.46 -5.29 21.81
CA GLU A 273 -4.08 -4.16 22.52
C GLU A 273 -3.18 -3.60 23.64
N ASN A 274 -2.25 -4.41 24.14
CA ASN A 274 -1.27 -4.05 25.14
C ASN A 274 0.03 -4.86 24.94
N VAL A 275 1.06 -4.51 25.71
CA VAL A 275 2.39 -5.14 25.66
C VAL A 275 2.31 -6.66 25.83
N LEU A 276 1.59 -7.14 26.84
CA LEU A 276 1.47 -8.56 27.15
C LEU A 276 0.85 -9.35 25.98
N HIS A 277 -0.20 -8.80 25.37
CA HIS A 277 -0.87 -9.42 24.23
C HIS A 277 0.05 -9.47 23.00
N ALA A 278 0.71 -8.35 22.65
CA ALA A 278 1.65 -8.30 21.54
C ALA A 278 2.80 -9.29 21.74
N GLU A 279 3.34 -9.39 22.96
CA GLU A 279 4.45 -10.28 23.28
C GLU A 279 4.02 -11.75 23.20
N HIS A 280 2.82 -12.07 23.69
CA HIS A 280 2.26 -13.41 23.56
C HIS A 280 2.13 -13.82 22.09
N ASN A 281 1.67 -12.92 21.24
CA ASN A 281 1.56 -13.13 19.80
C ASN A 281 2.94 -13.36 19.14
N VAL A 282 3.96 -12.59 19.54
CA VAL A 282 5.34 -12.82 19.08
C VAL A 282 5.86 -14.20 19.48
N ARG A 283 5.74 -14.56 20.77
CA ARG A 283 6.22 -15.85 21.28
C ARG A 283 5.48 -17.02 20.63
N TYR A 284 4.18 -16.88 20.43
CA TYR A 284 3.37 -17.85 19.71
C TYR A 284 3.89 -18.03 18.28
N GLY A 285 4.08 -16.95 17.51
CA GLY A 285 4.59 -17.06 16.13
C GLY A 285 6.02 -17.59 16.05
N LEU A 286 6.91 -17.22 16.97
CA LEU A 286 8.28 -17.76 17.03
C LEU A 286 8.32 -19.28 17.32
N ASN A 287 7.33 -19.80 18.07
CA ASN A 287 7.22 -21.24 18.35
C ASN A 287 6.61 -22.02 17.17
N GLN A 288 5.79 -21.37 16.34
CA GLN A 288 5.17 -21.98 15.17
C GLN A 288 6.07 -21.95 13.92
N ALA A 289 7.02 -21.03 13.86
CA ALA A 289 8.00 -20.92 12.78
C ALA A 289 8.81 -22.22 12.66
N LYS A 290 8.46 -23.06 11.69
CA LYS A 290 9.21 -24.28 11.38
C LYS A 290 10.51 -23.91 10.68
N ILE A 291 11.62 -24.40 11.23
CA ILE A 291 13.01 -24.11 10.81
C ILE A 291 13.31 -24.43 9.33
N ASN A 292 12.39 -25.07 8.57
CA ASN A 292 12.71 -25.64 7.26
C ASN A 292 11.96 -25.11 6.03
N GLU A 293 10.99 -24.20 6.09
CA GLU A 293 10.31 -23.75 4.86
C GLU A 293 10.03 -22.23 4.84
N GLN A 294 10.81 -21.54 4.00
CA GLN A 294 10.51 -20.35 3.19
C GLN A 294 9.85 -19.08 3.78
N SER A 295 9.39 -19.07 5.04
CA SER A 295 8.70 -17.94 5.69
C SER A 295 9.55 -17.33 6.81
N PRO A 296 10.39 -16.32 6.53
CA PRO A 296 11.30 -15.76 7.54
C PRO A 296 10.62 -14.73 8.46
N ILE A 297 9.44 -14.21 8.11
CA ILE A 297 8.66 -13.27 8.91
C ILE A 297 7.24 -13.80 9.11
N THR A 298 6.85 -14.00 10.37
CA THR A 298 5.50 -14.38 10.77
C THR A 298 4.78 -13.18 11.36
N VAL A 299 3.55 -12.89 10.94
CA VAL A 299 2.72 -11.84 11.55
C VAL A 299 1.59 -12.49 12.32
N VAL A 300 1.38 -12.07 13.56
CA VAL A 300 0.33 -12.60 14.44
C VAL A 300 -0.53 -11.44 14.96
N GLU A 301 -1.81 -11.51 14.65
CA GLU A 301 -2.83 -10.53 15.07
C GLU A 301 -4.09 -11.25 15.59
N GLY A 302 -4.90 -10.56 16.40
CA GLY A 302 -6.16 -11.09 16.90
C GLY A 302 -6.01 -12.36 17.75
N ARG A 303 -7.00 -13.26 17.70
CA ARG A 303 -6.99 -14.55 18.42
C ARG A 303 -6.14 -15.59 17.68
N TYR A 304 -4.84 -15.33 17.58
CA TYR A 304 -3.86 -16.23 16.93
C TYR A 304 -4.03 -16.38 15.42
N GLU A 305 -4.51 -15.34 14.72
CA GLU A 305 -4.49 -15.34 13.27
C GLU A 305 -3.05 -15.16 12.81
N ILE A 306 -2.44 -16.26 12.36
CA ILE A 306 -1.11 -16.27 11.77
C ILE A 306 -1.26 -15.92 10.30
N THR A 307 -0.69 -14.79 9.91
CA THR A 307 -0.43 -14.47 8.51
C THR A 307 1.05 -14.68 8.25
N GLU A 308 1.38 -15.73 7.49
CA GLU A 308 2.72 -15.84 6.94
C GLU A 308 2.82 -14.85 5.78
N ARG A 309 3.70 -13.86 5.90
CA ARG A 309 4.00 -12.99 4.77
C ARG A 309 4.99 -13.71 3.87
N LEU A 310 4.46 -14.57 2.99
CA LEU A 310 5.16 -15.01 1.79
C LEU A 310 5.14 -13.84 0.79
N THR A 311 6.05 -12.91 1.02
CA THR A 311 6.59 -11.91 0.10
C THR A 311 6.02 -11.88 -1.33
N SER A 312 5.09 -10.96 -1.57
CA SER A 312 5.08 -10.12 -2.78
C SER A 312 6.22 -9.10 -2.78
N ALA A 313 6.80 -8.79 -1.61
CA ALA A 313 8.02 -7.98 -1.50
C ALA A 313 9.32 -8.69 -1.92
N ARG A 314 9.27 -10.00 -2.26
CA ARG A 314 10.38 -10.75 -2.90
C ARG A 314 10.37 -10.57 -4.41
N GLU A 315 9.33 -9.98 -5.00
CA GLU A 315 9.33 -9.72 -6.44
C GLU A 315 10.45 -8.73 -6.83
N ASP A 316 10.88 -7.86 -5.91
CA ASP A 316 12.09 -7.03 -6.05
C ASP A 316 13.35 -7.66 -5.40
N VAL A 317 13.20 -8.73 -4.62
CA VAL A 317 14.30 -9.45 -3.94
C VAL A 317 14.31 -10.90 -4.40
N PHE A 318 14.70 -11.06 -5.66
CA PHE A 318 15.56 -12.10 -6.18
C PHE A 318 15.36 -13.54 -5.64
N ASN A 319 14.76 -14.40 -6.48
CA ASN A 319 14.54 -15.81 -6.19
C ASN A 319 15.87 -16.59 -6.07
N MET A 320 16.13 -17.07 -4.86
CA MET A 320 17.34 -17.79 -4.47
C MET A 320 17.57 -19.09 -5.20
N ASP A 321 16.51 -19.81 -5.52
CA ASP A 321 16.60 -21.10 -6.19
C ASP A 321 16.81 -20.88 -7.69
N GLU A 322 16.24 -19.81 -8.26
CA GLU A 322 16.43 -19.43 -9.65
C GLU A 322 17.86 -18.95 -9.95
N LEU A 323 18.50 -18.18 -9.07
CA LEU A 323 19.92 -17.82 -9.23
C LEU A 323 20.82 -19.02 -9.12
N LYS A 324 20.59 -19.86 -8.11
CA LYS A 324 21.39 -21.07 -7.92
C LYS A 324 21.30 -21.94 -9.16
N GLN A 325 20.10 -22.08 -9.74
CA GLN A 325 19.89 -22.80 -10.98
C GLN A 325 20.57 -22.11 -12.17
N ARG A 326 20.38 -20.80 -12.37
CA ARG A 326 21.04 -20.05 -13.46
C ARG A 326 22.57 -20.04 -13.37
N LEU A 327 23.13 -20.01 -12.16
CA LEU A 327 24.57 -20.11 -11.91
C LEU A 327 25.07 -21.55 -12.07
N ALA A 328 24.32 -22.55 -11.64
CA ALA A 328 24.67 -23.96 -11.84
C ALA A 328 24.59 -24.37 -13.32
N ASP A 329 23.60 -23.86 -14.06
CA ASP A 329 23.39 -24.16 -15.49
C ASP A 329 24.44 -23.49 -16.38
N LYS A 330 24.98 -22.35 -15.95
CA LYS A 330 25.99 -21.58 -16.72
C LYS A 330 27.44 -21.92 -16.37
N PHE A 331 27.70 -22.64 -15.28
CA PHE A 331 29.07 -22.87 -14.79
C PHE A 331 29.35 -24.33 -14.43
N ASP A 332 30.51 -24.81 -14.89
CA ASP A 332 31.17 -25.98 -14.33
C ASP A 332 31.85 -25.61 -13.00
N LYS A 333 32.05 -26.59 -12.12
CA LYS A 333 32.33 -26.48 -10.66
C LYS A 333 33.55 -25.65 -10.18
N GLU A 334 34.20 -24.86 -11.02
CA GLU A 334 35.47 -24.16 -10.71
C GLU A 334 35.38 -22.62 -10.63
N VAL A 335 34.19 -22.02 -10.77
CA VAL A 335 34.00 -20.56 -10.82
C VAL A 335 33.24 -20.05 -9.57
N ALA A 336 33.45 -18.78 -9.18
CA ALA A 336 32.92 -18.09 -7.98
C ALA A 336 31.65 -18.73 -7.38
N SER A 337 31.70 -19.07 -6.08
CA SER A 337 30.61 -19.80 -5.45
C SER A 337 29.31 -19.01 -5.55
N PRO A 338 28.14 -19.66 -5.81
CA PRO A 338 26.84 -18.98 -5.80
C PRO A 338 26.61 -18.13 -4.54
N ARG A 339 27.24 -18.51 -3.42
CA ARG A 339 27.28 -17.76 -2.17
C ARG A 339 28.03 -16.44 -2.27
N ASP A 340 29.18 -16.39 -2.93
CA ASP A 340 29.95 -15.15 -3.10
C ASP A 340 29.21 -14.15 -4.00
N VAL A 341 28.57 -14.64 -5.07
CA VAL A 341 27.71 -13.81 -5.94
C VAL A 341 26.57 -13.18 -5.14
N MET A 342 25.94 -13.98 -4.29
CA MET A 342 24.87 -13.49 -3.43
C MET A 342 25.35 -12.47 -2.40
N ARG A 343 26.50 -12.71 -1.75
CA ARG A 343 27.11 -11.74 -0.85
C ARG A 343 27.33 -10.41 -1.54
N ILE A 344 27.88 -10.42 -2.75
CA ILE A 344 28.12 -9.21 -3.55
C ILE A 344 26.81 -8.45 -3.81
N TYR A 345 25.74 -9.17 -4.18
CA TYR A 345 24.43 -8.57 -4.43
C TYR A 345 23.80 -7.95 -3.17
N VAL A 346 23.77 -8.70 -2.07
CA VAL A 346 23.25 -8.22 -0.77
C VAL A 346 23.99 -6.97 -0.32
N TYR A 347 25.33 -6.95 -0.42
CA TYR A 347 26.11 -5.79 -0.04
C TYR A 347 25.95 -4.60 -0.98
N ALA A 348 25.82 -4.82 -2.28
CA ALA A 348 25.53 -3.75 -3.24
C ALA A 348 24.21 -3.05 -2.89
N HIS A 349 23.16 -3.81 -2.58
CA HIS A 349 21.87 -3.26 -2.14
C HIS A 349 21.95 -2.57 -0.78
N LYS A 350 22.60 -3.21 0.21
CA LYS A 350 22.77 -2.65 1.56
C LYS A 350 23.43 -1.27 1.54
N TYR A 351 24.42 -1.07 0.69
CA TYR A 351 25.12 0.21 0.56
C TYR A 351 24.49 1.13 -0.51
N ASN A 352 23.35 0.75 -1.10
CA ASN A 352 22.69 1.43 -2.21
C ASN A 352 23.65 1.75 -3.38
N LEU A 353 24.57 0.81 -3.64
CA LEU A 353 25.61 0.93 -4.65
C LEU A 353 25.17 0.24 -5.95
N GLN A 354 24.72 1.06 -6.90
CA GLN A 354 24.46 0.63 -8.28
C GLN A 354 25.76 0.35 -9.08
N LYS A 355 26.91 0.77 -8.52
CA LYS A 355 28.24 0.72 -9.12
C LYS A 355 29.25 0.27 -8.08
N PHE A 356 30.07 -0.72 -8.41
CA PHE A 356 31.08 -1.26 -7.49
C PHE A 356 32.38 -1.63 -8.19
N THR A 357 33.45 -1.73 -7.42
CA THR A 357 34.82 -2.00 -7.88
C THR A 357 35.38 -3.27 -7.25
N ALA A 358 36.55 -3.74 -7.74
CA ALA A 358 37.23 -4.88 -7.14
C ALA A 358 37.61 -4.66 -5.66
N GLU A 359 37.79 -3.40 -5.25
CA GLU A 359 38.04 -3.01 -3.87
C GLU A 359 36.79 -3.23 -3.00
N ASP A 360 35.62 -2.84 -3.50
CA ASP A 360 34.34 -3.10 -2.83
C ASP A 360 34.11 -4.60 -2.63
N ILE A 361 34.32 -5.40 -3.68
CA ILE A 361 34.22 -6.87 -3.61
C ILE A 361 35.21 -7.44 -2.59
N SER A 362 36.44 -6.93 -2.56
CA SER A 362 37.46 -7.40 -1.62
C SER A 362 37.05 -7.14 -0.17
N ARG A 363 36.45 -5.96 0.10
CA ARG A 363 35.92 -5.57 1.41
C ARG A 363 34.71 -6.43 1.79
N TRP A 364 33.74 -6.59 0.89
CA TRP A 364 32.51 -7.36 1.12
C TRP A 364 32.78 -8.84 1.36
N LEU A 365 33.68 -9.43 0.58
CA LEU A 365 34.04 -10.83 0.69
C LEU A 365 35.11 -11.12 1.74
N GLN A 366 35.68 -10.08 2.38
CA GLN A 366 36.84 -10.18 3.27
C GLN A 366 38.00 -10.95 2.61
N SER A 367 38.31 -10.59 1.35
CA SER A 367 39.34 -11.24 0.54
C SER A 367 40.29 -10.22 -0.08
N THR A 368 41.31 -10.67 -0.80
CA THR A 368 42.28 -9.76 -1.45
C THR A 368 41.69 -9.11 -2.70
N GLU A 369 42.17 -7.92 -3.09
CA GLU A 369 41.76 -7.26 -4.33
C GLU A 369 42.03 -8.12 -5.57
N ARG A 370 43.07 -8.97 -5.54
CA ARG A 370 43.36 -9.97 -6.58
C ARG A 370 42.21 -10.97 -6.73
N ASN A 371 41.68 -11.47 -5.61
CA ASN A 371 40.52 -12.36 -5.62
C ASN A 371 39.24 -11.62 -6.05
N GLY A 372 39.06 -10.37 -5.60
CA GLY A 372 37.94 -9.53 -6.05
C GLY A 372 37.92 -9.30 -7.57
N ARG A 373 39.08 -9.05 -8.18
CA ARG A 373 39.22 -8.94 -9.65
C ARG A 373 38.92 -10.25 -10.36
N ARG A 374 39.36 -11.39 -9.81
CA ARG A 374 39.06 -12.72 -10.35
C ARG A 374 37.55 -12.96 -10.36
N ILE A 375 36.87 -12.72 -9.24
CA ILE A 375 35.42 -12.90 -9.12
C ILE A 375 34.67 -11.97 -10.08
N LEU A 376 35.09 -10.71 -10.23
CA LEU A 376 34.47 -9.80 -11.19
C LEU A 376 34.67 -10.22 -12.64
N ALA A 377 35.83 -10.78 -12.99
CA ALA A 377 36.06 -11.30 -14.34
C ALA A 377 35.17 -12.52 -14.62
N GLU A 378 35.01 -13.40 -13.63
CA GLU A 378 34.13 -14.56 -13.69
C GLU A 378 32.64 -14.15 -13.82
N LEU A 379 32.19 -13.18 -13.03
CA LEU A 379 30.84 -12.62 -13.12
C LEU A 379 30.58 -11.85 -14.41
N GLU A 380 31.62 -11.23 -14.99
CA GLU A 380 31.53 -10.56 -16.29
C GLU A 380 31.39 -11.59 -17.42
N GLN A 381 32.16 -12.68 -17.38
CA GLN A 381 31.98 -13.82 -18.29
C GLN A 381 30.59 -14.46 -18.14
N ALA A 382 30.02 -14.44 -16.93
CA ALA A 382 28.68 -14.93 -16.62
C ALA A 382 27.53 -14.11 -17.23
N ASN A 383 27.81 -12.90 -17.74
CA ASN A 383 26.81 -11.86 -18.00
C ASN A 383 25.96 -11.51 -16.75
N VAL A 384 26.50 -11.66 -15.54
CA VAL A 384 25.83 -11.21 -14.29
C VAL A 384 26.16 -9.74 -14.01
N VAL A 385 27.39 -9.34 -14.32
CA VAL A 385 27.84 -7.94 -14.23
C VAL A 385 28.45 -7.50 -15.55
N ARG A 386 28.44 -6.19 -15.80
CA ARG A 386 29.09 -5.56 -16.96
C ARG A 386 29.97 -4.41 -16.50
N LYS A 387 31.04 -4.13 -17.24
CA LYS A 387 31.81 -2.88 -17.07
C LYS A 387 30.92 -1.69 -17.46
N CYS A 388 30.64 -0.83 -16.50
CA CYS A 388 29.77 0.35 -16.70
C CYS A 388 30.51 1.68 -16.49
N GLY A 389 31.83 1.64 -16.29
CA GLY A 389 32.65 2.84 -16.22
C GLY A 389 34.09 2.57 -15.80
N LYS A 390 34.85 3.65 -15.64
CA LYS A 390 36.17 3.66 -15.02
C LYS A 390 36.26 4.82 -14.02
N VAL A 391 36.85 4.56 -12.86
CA VAL A 391 37.13 5.60 -11.85
C VAL A 391 38.64 5.81 -11.77
N GLN A 392 39.05 7.07 -11.79
CA GLN A 392 40.44 7.48 -11.62
C GLN A 392 40.64 7.90 -10.16
N SER A 393 41.57 7.27 -9.43
CA SER A 393 41.94 7.77 -8.11
C SER A 393 42.83 9.00 -8.26
N ASN A 394 42.64 10.00 -7.39
CA ASN A 394 43.45 11.23 -7.33
C ASN A 394 44.95 11.02 -7.01
N GLN A 395 45.41 9.78 -6.87
CA GLN A 395 46.81 9.42 -6.76
C GLN A 395 47.20 8.48 -7.90
N ARG A 396 48.40 8.70 -8.47
CA ARG A 396 49.01 7.96 -9.59
C ARG A 396 48.63 6.47 -9.59
N GLY A 397 47.90 6.03 -10.62
CA GLY A 397 47.52 4.64 -10.82
C GLY A 397 46.73 4.42 -12.12
N ARG A 398 46.69 3.17 -12.61
CA ARG A 398 45.87 2.79 -13.79
C ARG A 398 44.37 2.95 -13.44
N PRO A 399 43.54 3.50 -14.35
CA PRO A 399 42.10 3.64 -14.10
C PRO A 399 41.46 2.32 -13.64
N LYS A 400 40.68 2.36 -12.57
CA LYS A 400 39.98 1.19 -12.01
C LYS A 400 38.68 0.96 -12.78
N ASN A 401 38.39 -0.28 -13.14
CA ASN A 401 37.12 -0.63 -13.78
C ASN A 401 35.99 -0.59 -12.74
N VAL A 402 34.84 -0.06 -13.16
CA VAL A 402 33.59 -0.07 -12.40
C VAL A 402 32.62 -1.04 -13.04
N TYR A 403 31.96 -1.82 -12.21
CA TYR A 403 31.01 -2.84 -12.60
C TYR A 403 29.62 -2.48 -12.12
N CYS A 404 28.62 -2.85 -12.91
CA CYS A 404 27.20 -2.75 -12.60
C CYS A 404 26.58 -4.11 -12.89
N PHE A 405 25.50 -4.43 -12.20
CA PHE A 405 24.70 -5.59 -12.55
C PHE A 405 24.03 -5.43 -13.93
N VAL A 406 23.78 -6.54 -14.61
CA VAL A 406 23.02 -6.58 -15.87
C VAL A 406 21.53 -6.74 -15.53
N GLU A 407 20.67 -5.81 -15.98
CA GLU A 407 19.24 -5.73 -15.62
C GLU A 407 18.46 -7.04 -15.88
N HIS A 408 18.74 -7.74 -17.00
CA HIS A 408 18.09 -9.02 -17.34
C HIS A 408 18.60 -10.23 -16.54
N ALA A 409 19.70 -10.10 -15.81
CA ALA A 409 20.23 -11.19 -15.00
C ALA A 409 19.51 -11.32 -13.64
N LEU A 410 18.75 -10.29 -13.22
CA LEU A 410 18.33 -10.13 -11.82
C LEU A 410 16.85 -9.79 -11.58
N VAL A 411 16.04 -9.55 -12.61
CA VAL A 411 14.61 -9.21 -12.43
C VAL A 411 13.75 -9.99 -13.45
N ASN A 412 12.66 -10.61 -12.97
CA ASN A 412 11.59 -11.08 -13.83
C ASN A 412 10.95 -9.86 -14.52
N ALA A 413 10.95 -9.85 -15.84
CA ALA A 413 10.07 -8.95 -16.57
C ALA A 413 8.62 -9.40 -16.35
N SER A 414 7.99 -8.90 -15.28
CA SER A 414 6.54 -8.90 -15.16
C SER A 414 6.02 -7.69 -15.94
N GLN A 415 6.05 -7.79 -17.28
CA GLN A 415 5.16 -7.05 -18.15
C GLN A 415 4.29 -8.07 -18.87
N GLU A 416 3.11 -8.31 -18.32
CA GLU A 416 1.86 -8.56 -19.06
C GLU A 416 0.66 -8.23 -18.17
#